data_AF-A0A927H4Z7-F1
#
_entry.id   AF-A0A927H4Z7-F1
#
_cell.length_a   1.000
_cell.length_b   1.000
_cell.length_c   1.000
_cell.angle_alpha   90.00
_cell.angle_beta   90.00
_cell.angle_gamma   90.00
#
_symmetry.space_group_name_H-M   'P 1'
#
loop_
_entity.id
_entity.type
_entity.pdbx_description
1 polymer ?
#
loop_
_entity_poly.entity_id
_entity_poly.type
_entity_poly.pdbx_seq_one_letter_code
_entity_poly.pdbx_strand_id
1 'polypeptide(L)'
;MDISERFWSSSIDDLKRGYAHDEAEGVYYCLVCGEGFEDGEVFRHEPTGRWYEARKYAAYHLRQEHGSMLAFLLELDKKATGLTDLQKELIEGFAADLSDKEMMARTGAGSASTIRNHRFVLKEKAKQAKLLLAILEMMEAGAQTAPRFVPVHRTATRVDERYAITQEEYEELLKQYLPDGPDGPLAAFPRKEKRKVAVLRHISSYFRSGVRYSEKEVNELLSRFWSEDYVALRRYLIEYGFLDRKDDGSEYWAKEPAGARGYHESASGDGISEKNGRAPGKEEPQDVENGEGRRDEDRLDKADRKRLTAEYREHERKMGVYRIKNDVNGKVYIGGSTNLDPVWGKERFALNLGSHRNAELQKEWKQFGGENYSFLILETVQSDHRVRYDDKDVSDPEGRELADAVRQYNREVADLTEQWIKKLRPYGNKGYHRESVEGNVD
;
A
#
# COMPACT_ATOMS: atom_id res chain seq x y z
N MET A 1 -13.89 -9.31 25.42
CA MET A 1 -13.06 -9.40 24.20
C MET A 1 -12.97 -8.01 23.59
N ASP A 2 -11.78 -7.57 23.18
CA ASP A 2 -11.58 -6.24 22.58
C ASP A 2 -12.37 -6.11 21.27
N ILE A 3 -12.93 -4.94 20.97
CA ILE A 3 -13.71 -4.69 19.74
C ILE A 3 -12.88 -5.00 18.48
N SER A 4 -11.58 -4.68 18.50
CA SER A 4 -10.70 -4.99 17.36
C SER A 4 -10.54 -6.49 17.19
N GLU A 5 -10.45 -7.24 18.29
CA GLU A 5 -10.35 -8.69 18.26
C GLU A 5 -11.63 -9.35 17.72
N ARG A 6 -12.80 -8.87 18.17
CA ARG A 6 -14.11 -9.31 17.65
C ARG A 6 -14.24 -9.03 16.15
N PHE A 7 -13.85 -7.84 15.70
CA PHE A 7 -13.88 -7.48 14.28
C PHE A 7 -13.03 -8.43 13.43
N TRP A 8 -11.77 -8.69 13.81
CA TRP A 8 -10.86 -9.51 13.01
C TRP A 8 -11.14 -11.01 13.09
N SER A 9 -11.78 -11.48 14.17
CA SER A 9 -12.19 -12.89 14.31
C SER A 9 -13.59 -13.18 13.76
N SER A 10 -14.33 -12.15 13.36
CA SER A 10 -15.69 -12.29 12.80
C SER A 10 -15.67 -12.95 11.42
N SER A 11 -16.72 -13.72 11.13
CA SER A 11 -16.90 -14.31 9.81
C SER A 11 -17.10 -13.23 8.73
N ILE A 12 -16.86 -13.58 7.46
CA ILE A 12 -17.08 -12.67 6.33
C ILE A 12 -18.55 -12.20 6.28
N ASP A 13 -19.51 -13.06 6.64
CA ASP A 13 -20.93 -12.68 6.64
C ASP A 13 -21.30 -11.76 7.80
N ASP A 14 -20.66 -11.89 8.96
CA ASP A 14 -20.81 -10.94 10.07
C ASP A 14 -20.18 -9.60 9.72
N LEU A 15 -18.98 -9.60 9.13
CA LEU A 15 -18.33 -8.40 8.61
C LEU A 15 -19.17 -7.68 7.55
N LYS A 16 -19.90 -8.39 6.69
CA LYS A 16 -20.81 -7.77 5.72
C LYS A 16 -22.05 -7.18 6.37
N ARG A 17 -22.57 -7.83 7.42
CA ARG A 17 -23.76 -7.37 8.16
C ARG A 17 -23.45 -6.27 9.17
N GLY A 18 -22.19 -6.16 9.63
CA GLY A 18 -21.67 -5.18 10.57
C GLY A 18 -21.97 -5.46 12.05
N TYR A 19 -22.49 -6.64 12.38
CA TYR A 19 -22.69 -7.11 13.75
C TYR A 19 -22.45 -8.62 13.83
N ALA A 20 -22.03 -9.10 15.00
CA ALA A 20 -21.79 -10.51 15.29
C ALA A 20 -22.58 -10.94 16.53
N HIS A 21 -22.95 -12.22 16.60
CA HIS A 21 -23.63 -12.80 17.76
C HIS A 21 -22.63 -13.61 18.59
N ASP A 22 -22.57 -13.33 19.89
CA ASP A 22 -21.83 -14.11 20.86
C ASP A 22 -22.81 -15.06 21.56
N GLU A 23 -22.83 -16.32 21.15
CA GLU A 23 -23.76 -17.32 21.70
C GLU A 23 -23.51 -17.62 23.18
N ALA A 24 -22.28 -17.41 23.67
CA ALA A 24 -21.94 -17.68 25.07
C ALA A 24 -22.52 -16.61 26.00
N GLU A 25 -22.49 -15.35 25.57
CA GLU A 25 -23.06 -14.23 26.32
C GLU A 25 -24.54 -13.99 25.97
N GLY A 26 -25.02 -14.53 24.85
CA GLY A 26 -26.35 -14.25 24.33
C GLY A 26 -26.51 -12.80 23.90
N VAL A 27 -25.48 -12.20 23.30
CA VAL A 27 -25.45 -10.76 22.97
C VAL A 27 -25.06 -10.55 21.51
N TYR A 28 -25.75 -9.64 20.82
CA TYR A 28 -25.34 -9.12 19.52
C TYR A 28 -24.46 -7.90 19.69
N TYR A 29 -23.26 -7.90 19.11
CA TYR A 29 -22.36 -6.76 19.17
C TYR A 29 -22.22 -6.08 17.82
N CYS A 30 -22.28 -4.74 17.80
CA CYS A 30 -21.88 -3.97 16.64
C CYS A 30 -20.37 -4.09 16.42
N LEU A 31 -19.95 -4.46 15.20
CA LEU A 31 -18.53 -4.58 14.85
C LEU A 31 -17.84 -3.23 14.61
N VAL A 32 -18.62 -2.14 14.61
CA VAL A 32 -18.12 -0.78 14.39
C VAL A 32 -17.73 -0.10 15.71
N CYS A 33 -18.68 0.00 16.65
CA CYS A 33 -18.54 0.69 17.94
C CYS A 33 -18.48 -0.23 19.16
N GLY A 34 -18.84 -1.51 19.01
CA GLY A 34 -18.77 -2.50 20.10
C GLY A 34 -19.99 -2.53 21.01
N GLU A 35 -21.02 -1.71 20.74
CA GLU A 35 -22.27 -1.70 21.50
C GLU A 35 -22.96 -3.08 21.44
N GLY A 36 -23.42 -3.55 22.60
CA GLY A 36 -24.02 -4.86 22.79
C GLY A 36 -25.54 -4.77 22.96
N PHE A 37 -26.25 -5.74 22.41
CA PHE A 37 -27.70 -5.87 22.46
C PHE A 37 -28.05 -7.30 22.89
N GLU A 38 -28.57 -7.45 24.12
CA GLU A 38 -28.85 -8.76 24.72
C GLU A 38 -30.01 -9.47 24.00
N ASP A 39 -29.80 -10.73 23.64
CA ASP A 39 -30.78 -11.54 22.93
C ASP A 39 -31.98 -11.83 23.83
N GLY A 40 -33.18 -11.75 23.24
CA GLY A 40 -34.44 -11.78 23.97
C GLY A 40 -34.90 -10.43 24.54
N GLU A 41 -34.05 -9.40 24.58
CA GLU A 41 -34.50 -8.04 24.88
C GLU A 41 -35.16 -7.37 23.66
N VAL A 42 -36.07 -6.44 23.96
CA VAL A 42 -36.77 -5.65 22.96
C VAL A 42 -36.42 -4.17 23.15
N PHE A 43 -35.79 -3.61 22.13
CA PHE A 43 -35.28 -2.25 22.12
C PHE A 43 -36.29 -1.32 21.48
N ARG A 44 -36.53 -0.18 22.12
CA ARG A 44 -37.40 0.87 21.59
C ARG A 44 -36.58 1.89 20.84
N HIS A 45 -36.94 2.14 19.59
CA HIS A 45 -36.39 3.25 18.83
C HIS A 45 -37.18 4.53 19.14
N GLU A 46 -36.58 5.46 19.87
CA GLU A 46 -37.27 6.66 20.36
C GLU A 46 -37.88 7.53 19.26
N PRO A 47 -37.17 7.88 18.16
CA PRO A 47 -37.73 8.75 17.13
C PRO A 47 -38.96 8.20 16.38
N THR A 48 -39.11 6.87 16.25
CA THR A 48 -40.26 6.25 15.55
C THR A 48 -41.23 5.51 16.47
N GLY A 49 -40.88 5.35 17.75
CA GLY A 49 -41.64 4.60 18.73
C GLY A 49 -41.74 3.09 18.45
N ARG A 50 -41.00 2.57 17.46
CA ARG A 50 -41.04 1.16 17.07
C ARG A 50 -40.17 0.31 17.99
N TRP A 51 -40.58 -0.94 18.17
CA TRP A 51 -39.86 -1.92 18.98
C TRP A 51 -39.18 -2.93 18.07
N TYR A 52 -37.95 -3.31 18.42
CA TYR A 52 -37.14 -4.25 17.66
C TYR A 52 -36.49 -5.26 18.60
N GLU A 53 -36.49 -6.53 18.21
CA GLU A 53 -35.67 -7.56 18.85
C GLU A 53 -34.17 -7.27 18.64
N ALA A 54 -33.32 -7.72 19.57
CA ALA A 54 -31.88 -7.50 19.61
C ALA A 54 -31.17 -7.59 18.25
N ARG A 55 -31.34 -8.70 17.53
CA ARG A 55 -30.75 -8.90 16.19
C ARG A 55 -31.14 -7.80 15.20
N LYS A 56 -32.41 -7.43 15.19
CA LYS A 56 -32.95 -6.42 14.27
C LYS A 56 -32.54 -5.02 14.70
N TYR A 57 -32.41 -4.81 16.00
CA TYR A 57 -31.91 -3.58 16.57
C TYR A 57 -30.41 -3.38 16.29
N ALA A 58 -29.57 -4.41 16.39
CA ALA A 58 -28.15 -4.33 15.99
C ALA A 58 -27.98 -3.92 14.53
N ALA A 59 -28.77 -4.53 13.62
CA ALA A 59 -28.81 -4.15 12.20
C ALA A 59 -29.37 -2.74 11.96
N TYR A 60 -30.20 -2.26 12.88
CA TYR A 60 -30.78 -0.92 12.83
C TYR A 60 -29.77 0.13 13.30
N HIS A 61 -29.17 -0.08 14.47
CA HIS A 61 -28.11 0.73 15.07
C HIS A 61 -26.99 0.99 14.06
N LEU A 62 -26.46 -0.06 13.41
CA LEU A 62 -25.44 0.09 12.38
C LEU A 62 -25.84 1.08 11.28
N ARG A 63 -27.10 1.06 10.83
CA ARG A 63 -27.58 1.94 9.76
C ARG A 63 -27.77 3.38 10.19
N GLN A 64 -28.14 3.61 11.44
CA GLN A 64 -28.35 4.96 11.96
C GLN A 64 -27.04 5.60 12.41
N GLU A 65 -26.26 4.88 13.21
CA GLU A 65 -25.06 5.42 13.85
C GLU A 65 -23.83 5.36 12.95
N HIS A 66 -23.77 4.39 12.02
CA HIS A 66 -22.58 4.13 11.20
C HIS A 66 -22.86 4.09 9.69
N GLY A 67 -24.10 4.34 9.27
CA GLY A 67 -24.51 4.35 7.87
C GLY A 67 -24.44 2.98 7.20
N SER A 68 -23.37 2.71 6.44
CA SER A 68 -23.23 1.43 5.74
C SER A 68 -21.91 0.76 6.08
N MET A 69 -21.96 -0.56 6.26
CA MET A 69 -20.76 -1.35 6.51
C MET A 69 -19.76 -1.25 5.35
N LEU A 70 -20.25 -1.06 4.12
CA LEU A 70 -19.37 -0.82 2.97
C LEU A 70 -18.60 0.50 3.12
N ALA A 71 -19.27 1.60 3.44
CA ALA A 71 -18.62 2.90 3.63
C ALA A 71 -17.55 2.80 4.71
N PHE A 72 -17.90 2.20 5.84
CA PHE A 72 -16.99 1.96 6.95
C PHE A 72 -15.74 1.14 6.55
N LEU A 73 -15.92 0.03 5.83
CA LEU A 73 -14.82 -0.80 5.36
C LEU A 73 -13.92 -0.05 4.36
N LEU A 74 -14.47 0.90 3.59
CA LEU A 74 -13.69 1.70 2.65
C LEU A 74 -12.92 2.83 3.34
N GLU A 75 -13.36 3.31 4.50
CA GLU A 75 -12.62 4.31 5.29
C GLU A 75 -11.41 3.71 6.02
N LEU A 76 -11.39 2.38 6.24
CA LEU A 76 -10.22 1.68 6.78
C LEU A 76 -8.96 1.94 5.95
N ASP A 77 -7.81 1.98 6.61
CA ASP A 77 -6.56 2.35 5.96
C ASP A 77 -6.13 1.34 4.87
N LYS A 78 -5.18 1.76 4.02
CA LYS A 78 -4.66 0.90 2.95
C LYS A 78 -4.01 -0.38 3.49
N LYS A 79 -3.50 -0.40 4.73
CA LYS A 79 -2.89 -1.62 5.30
C LYS A 79 -3.93 -2.63 5.74
N ALA A 80 -5.08 -2.18 6.24
CA ALA A 80 -6.21 -3.05 6.55
C ALA A 80 -6.90 -3.61 5.30
N THR A 81 -7.12 -2.78 4.27
CA THR A 81 -7.93 -3.16 3.10
C THR A 81 -7.13 -3.58 1.87
N GLY A 82 -5.86 -3.17 1.78
CA GLY A 82 -5.05 -3.29 0.57
C GLY A 82 -5.47 -2.35 -0.57
N LEU A 83 -6.43 -1.43 -0.34
CA LEU A 83 -7.01 -0.57 -1.37
C LEU A 83 -6.35 0.82 -1.38
N THR A 84 -6.11 1.35 -2.59
CA THR A 84 -5.69 2.75 -2.78
C THR A 84 -6.90 3.69 -2.72
N ASP A 85 -6.68 4.99 -2.49
CA ASP A 85 -7.79 5.97 -2.41
C ASP A 85 -8.64 5.99 -3.69
N LEU A 86 -8.00 5.98 -4.86
CA LEU A 86 -8.69 5.82 -6.14
C LEU A 86 -9.52 4.53 -6.22
N GLN A 87 -9.05 3.42 -5.65
CA GLN A 87 -9.81 2.15 -5.67
C GLN A 87 -11.02 2.22 -4.74
N LYS A 88 -10.91 2.92 -3.61
CA LYS A 88 -12.02 3.14 -2.68
C LYS A 88 -13.12 3.96 -3.36
N GLU A 89 -12.77 5.10 -3.97
CA GLU A 89 -13.72 5.92 -4.72
C GLU A 89 -14.39 5.15 -5.87
N LEU A 90 -13.61 4.33 -6.58
CA LEU A 90 -14.15 3.48 -7.65
C LEU A 90 -15.14 2.45 -7.10
N ILE A 91 -14.86 1.81 -5.97
CA ILE A 91 -15.75 0.82 -5.33
C ILE A 91 -17.03 1.50 -4.84
N GLU A 92 -16.94 2.65 -4.18
CA GLU A 92 -18.12 3.43 -3.76
C GLU A 92 -19.04 3.70 -4.94
N GLY A 93 -18.48 4.19 -6.04
CA GLY A 93 -19.30 4.51 -7.19
C GLY A 93 -19.82 3.29 -7.93
N PHE A 94 -19.11 2.15 -7.92
CA PHE A 94 -19.64 0.88 -8.40
C PHE A 94 -20.79 0.35 -7.53
N ALA A 95 -20.75 0.59 -6.21
CA ALA A 95 -21.82 0.21 -5.30
C ALA A 95 -23.05 1.12 -5.41
N ALA A 96 -22.85 2.37 -5.82
CA ALA A 96 -23.92 3.31 -6.15
C ALA A 96 -24.48 3.16 -7.58
N ASP A 97 -24.08 2.11 -8.31
CA ASP A 97 -24.48 1.83 -9.70
C ASP A 97 -24.26 3.00 -10.68
N LEU A 98 -23.24 3.83 -10.41
CA LEU A 98 -22.89 4.95 -11.29
C LEU A 98 -22.38 4.43 -12.65
N SER A 99 -22.74 5.17 -13.71
CA SER A 99 -22.26 4.89 -15.06
C SER A 99 -20.78 5.20 -15.20
N ASP A 100 -20.12 4.57 -16.18
CA ASP A 100 -18.70 4.83 -16.47
C ASP A 100 -18.41 6.33 -16.68
N LYS A 101 -19.36 7.10 -17.23
CA LYS A 101 -19.20 8.55 -17.43
C LYS A 101 -19.23 9.35 -16.13
N GLU A 102 -20.17 9.03 -15.24
CA GLU A 102 -20.28 9.68 -13.92
C GLU A 102 -19.07 9.34 -13.05
N MET A 103 -18.61 8.09 -13.14
CA MET A 103 -17.39 7.64 -12.47
C MET A 103 -16.15 8.41 -12.94
N MET A 104 -16.01 8.68 -14.24
CA MET A 104 -14.91 9.51 -14.78
C MET A 104 -14.94 10.93 -14.20
N ALA A 105 -16.12 11.55 -14.18
CA ALA A 105 -16.30 12.91 -13.67
C ALA A 105 -15.96 13.01 -12.17
N ARG A 106 -16.30 11.98 -11.38
CA ARG A 106 -16.07 11.95 -9.93
C ARG A 106 -14.61 11.66 -9.55
N THR A 107 -13.97 10.71 -10.24
CA THR A 107 -12.63 10.22 -9.87
C THR A 107 -11.48 10.91 -10.59
N GLY A 108 -11.78 11.70 -11.63
CA GLY A 108 -10.76 12.24 -12.54
C GLY A 108 -10.03 11.16 -13.37
N ALA A 109 -10.47 9.89 -13.32
CA ALA A 109 -9.85 8.80 -14.05
C ALA A 109 -10.08 8.97 -15.57
N GLY A 110 -8.99 9.03 -16.34
CA GLY A 110 -8.98 9.60 -17.69
C GLY A 110 -9.93 8.99 -18.74
N SER A 111 -10.35 7.72 -18.63
CA SER A 111 -11.25 7.12 -19.63
C SER A 111 -12.20 6.05 -19.08
N ALA A 112 -13.35 5.88 -19.74
CA ALA A 112 -14.32 4.81 -19.42
C ALA A 112 -13.71 3.41 -19.56
N SER A 113 -12.72 3.25 -20.46
CA SER A 113 -11.96 2.01 -20.60
C SER A 113 -11.09 1.73 -19.37
N THR A 114 -10.52 2.78 -18.76
CA THR A 114 -9.73 2.68 -17.51
C THR A 114 -10.61 2.21 -16.36
N ILE A 115 -11.82 2.74 -16.23
CA ILE A 115 -12.78 2.38 -15.18
C ILE A 115 -13.25 0.93 -15.32
N ARG A 116 -13.59 0.50 -16.54
CA ARG A 116 -13.89 -0.92 -16.84
C ARG A 116 -12.73 -1.84 -16.51
N ASN A 117 -11.49 -1.42 -16.78
CA ASN A 117 -10.30 -2.18 -16.43
C ASN A 117 -10.13 -2.30 -14.90
N HIS A 118 -10.28 -1.20 -14.15
CA HIS A 118 -10.24 -1.25 -12.69
C HIS A 118 -11.33 -2.17 -12.12
N ARG A 119 -12.56 -2.11 -12.63
CA ARG A 119 -13.65 -3.01 -12.24
C ARG A 119 -13.27 -4.48 -12.49
N PHE A 120 -12.68 -4.78 -13.63
CA PHE A 120 -12.21 -6.12 -13.97
C PHE A 120 -11.09 -6.60 -13.01
N VAL A 121 -10.07 -5.77 -12.79
CA VAL A 121 -8.95 -6.09 -11.89
C VAL A 121 -9.43 -6.32 -10.45
N LEU A 122 -10.35 -5.49 -9.95
CA LEU A 122 -10.92 -5.66 -8.61
C LEU A 122 -11.71 -6.98 -8.50
N LYS A 123 -12.50 -7.34 -9.51
CA LYS A 123 -13.20 -8.64 -9.55
C LYS A 123 -12.21 -9.81 -9.58
N GLU A 124 -11.10 -9.69 -10.30
CA GLU A 124 -10.10 -10.75 -10.37
C GLU A 124 -9.35 -10.90 -9.05
N LYS A 125 -8.98 -9.78 -8.41
CA LYS A 125 -8.43 -9.78 -7.05
C LYS A 125 -9.38 -10.42 -6.03
N ALA A 126 -10.69 -10.15 -6.13
CA ALA A 126 -11.68 -10.78 -5.25
C ALA A 126 -11.71 -12.31 -5.41
N LYS A 127 -11.58 -12.84 -6.64
CA LYS A 127 -11.46 -14.29 -6.86
C LYS A 127 -10.16 -14.85 -6.27
N GLN A 128 -9.04 -14.16 -6.47
CA GLN A 128 -7.75 -14.56 -5.91
C GLN A 128 -7.79 -14.56 -4.38
N ALA A 129 -8.36 -13.52 -3.76
CA ALA A 129 -8.54 -13.44 -2.31
C ALA A 129 -9.43 -14.57 -1.80
N LYS A 130 -10.52 -14.91 -2.50
CA LYS A 130 -11.38 -16.04 -2.14
C LYS A 130 -10.61 -17.37 -2.13
N LEU A 131 -9.80 -17.63 -3.16
CA LEU A 131 -8.98 -18.85 -3.22
C LEU A 131 -7.90 -18.85 -2.13
N LEU A 132 -7.24 -17.71 -1.90
CA LEU A 132 -6.23 -17.57 -0.86
C LEU A 132 -6.81 -17.82 0.54
N LEU A 133 -7.96 -17.24 0.85
CA LEU A 133 -8.66 -17.46 2.11
C LEU A 133 -8.99 -18.93 2.31
N ALA A 134 -9.52 -19.60 1.28
CA ALA A 134 -9.79 -21.04 1.35
C ALA A 134 -8.52 -21.86 1.62
N ILE A 135 -7.39 -21.51 0.99
CA ILE A 135 -6.11 -22.18 1.22
C ILE A 135 -5.64 -21.98 2.67
N LEU A 136 -5.73 -20.76 3.19
CA LEU A 136 -5.32 -20.44 4.56
C LEU A 136 -6.20 -21.13 5.60
N GLU A 137 -7.53 -21.14 5.41
CA GLU A 137 -8.46 -21.84 6.29
C GLU A 137 -8.19 -23.35 6.32
N MET A 138 -7.90 -23.97 5.17
CA MET A 138 -7.52 -25.39 5.11
C MET A 138 -6.16 -25.66 5.80
N MET A 139 -5.20 -24.75 5.67
CA MET A 139 -3.90 -24.84 6.33
C MET A 139 -4.06 -24.77 7.86
N GLU A 140 -4.86 -23.82 8.35
CA GLU A 140 -5.13 -23.64 9.78
C GLU A 140 -5.94 -24.80 10.36
N ALA A 141 -6.94 -25.32 9.64
CA ALA A 141 -7.72 -26.49 10.07
C ALA A 141 -6.86 -27.75 10.27
N GLY A 142 -5.74 -27.87 9.54
CA GLY A 142 -4.77 -28.95 9.71
C GLY A 142 -3.73 -28.72 10.81
N ALA A 143 -3.60 -27.50 11.32
CA ALA A 143 -2.56 -27.10 12.25
C ALA A 143 -3.12 -26.87 13.66
N GLN A 144 -3.18 -27.93 14.48
CA GLN A 144 -3.61 -27.81 15.88
C GLN A 144 -2.67 -26.97 16.77
N THR A 145 -1.44 -26.68 16.30
CA THR A 145 -0.37 -26.05 17.10
C THR A 145 0.18 -24.77 16.47
N ALA A 146 -0.51 -24.18 15.48
CA ALA A 146 -0.05 -22.92 14.90
C ALA A 146 -0.14 -21.80 15.94
N PRO A 147 0.91 -20.98 16.11
CA PRO A 147 0.88 -19.87 17.06
C PRO A 147 -0.22 -18.88 16.67
N ARG A 148 -1.17 -18.64 17.58
CA ARG A 148 -2.24 -17.67 17.38
C ARG A 148 -1.68 -16.27 17.60
N PHE A 149 -1.67 -15.45 16.55
CA PHE A 149 -1.23 -14.06 16.64
C PHE A 149 -2.30 -13.16 17.25
N VAL A 150 -1.87 -12.16 18.01
CA VAL A 150 -2.75 -11.11 18.52
C VAL A 150 -3.16 -10.22 17.35
N PRO A 151 -4.48 -10.01 17.11
CA PRO A 151 -4.92 -9.19 15.98
C PRO A 151 -4.43 -7.75 16.08
N VAL A 152 -3.99 -7.16 14.97
CA VAL A 152 -3.56 -5.76 14.93
C VAL A 152 -4.76 -4.84 15.15
N HIS A 153 -4.66 -3.83 16.02
CA HIS A 153 -5.78 -2.92 16.24
C HIS A 153 -6.05 -2.07 14.98
N ARG A 154 -7.32 -1.74 14.77
CA ARG A 154 -7.84 -1.18 13.50
C ARG A 154 -7.31 0.22 13.17
N THR A 155 -6.78 0.90 14.19
CA THR A 155 -6.30 2.28 14.13
C THR A 155 -4.77 2.38 14.15
N ALA A 156 -4.07 1.26 13.97
CA ALA A 156 -2.61 1.19 13.95
C ALA A 156 -2.03 2.10 12.88
N THR A 157 -1.26 3.11 13.29
CA THR A 157 -0.60 4.05 12.36
C THR A 157 0.40 3.31 11.45
N ARG A 158 1.01 2.23 11.94
CA ARG A 158 1.97 1.41 11.22
C ARG A 158 1.76 -0.08 11.52
N VAL A 159 1.49 -0.89 10.49
CA VAL A 159 1.49 -2.35 10.60
C VAL A 159 2.83 -2.87 10.09
N ASP A 160 3.68 -3.36 10.99
CA ASP A 160 4.99 -3.96 10.72
C ASP A 160 5.31 -5.04 11.78
N GLU A 161 6.53 -5.60 11.76
CA GLU A 161 6.97 -6.69 12.65
C GLU A 161 6.72 -6.46 14.15
N ARG A 162 6.52 -5.20 14.57
CA ARG A 162 6.20 -4.85 15.97
C ARG A 162 4.87 -5.44 16.45
N TYR A 163 3.97 -5.80 15.53
CA TYR A 163 2.67 -6.40 15.84
C TYR A 163 2.64 -7.92 15.65
N ALA A 164 3.76 -8.53 15.23
CA ALA A 164 3.88 -9.99 15.13
C ALA A 164 4.09 -10.61 16.53
N ILE A 165 3.08 -10.48 17.38
CA ILE A 165 3.05 -10.98 18.77
C ILE A 165 2.08 -12.15 18.84
N THR A 166 2.51 -13.30 19.35
CA THR A 166 1.61 -14.43 19.63
C THR A 166 0.82 -14.19 20.91
N GLN A 167 -0.31 -14.87 21.08
CA GLN A 167 -1.12 -14.77 22.30
C GLN A 167 -0.32 -15.16 23.55
N GLU A 168 0.49 -16.22 23.46
CA GLU A 168 1.38 -16.68 24.53
C GLU A 168 2.45 -15.63 24.86
N GLU A 169 3.13 -15.08 23.85
CA GLU A 169 4.11 -14.01 24.04
C GLU A 169 3.47 -12.77 24.67
N TYR A 170 2.24 -12.43 24.28
CA TYR A 170 1.51 -11.30 24.84
C TYR A 170 1.26 -11.48 26.34
N GLU A 171 0.75 -12.65 26.75
CA GLU A 171 0.49 -12.97 28.16
C GLU A 171 1.76 -13.01 29.00
N GLU A 172 2.86 -13.56 28.47
CA GLU A 172 4.17 -13.54 29.13
C GLU A 172 4.69 -12.12 29.32
N LEU A 173 4.57 -11.27 28.29
CA LEU A 173 4.97 -9.87 28.38
C LEU A 173 4.14 -9.11 29.41
N LEU A 174 2.83 -9.35 29.49
CA LEU A 174 1.99 -8.72 30.51
C LEU A 174 2.42 -9.15 31.92
N LYS A 175 2.63 -10.45 32.17
CA LYS A 175 3.13 -10.94 33.46
C LYS A 175 4.50 -10.34 33.82
N GLN A 176 5.36 -10.14 32.83
CA GLN A 176 6.68 -9.55 33.04
C GLN A 176 6.62 -8.07 33.46
N TYR A 177 5.74 -7.28 32.82
CA TYR A 177 5.70 -5.83 33.02
C TYR A 177 4.65 -5.37 34.05
N LEU A 178 3.66 -6.21 34.35
CA LEU A 178 2.59 -5.99 35.33
C LEU A 178 2.58 -7.14 36.37
N PRO A 179 3.58 -7.21 37.26
CA PRO A 179 3.72 -8.32 38.20
C PRO A 179 2.59 -8.36 39.25
N ASP A 180 2.00 -7.21 39.57
CA ASP A 180 0.92 -7.08 40.56
C ASP A 180 -0.47 -7.33 39.95
N GLY A 181 -0.53 -7.88 38.73
CA GLY A 181 -1.76 -8.17 38.01
C GLY A 181 -2.10 -7.12 36.92
N PRO A 182 -3.14 -7.38 36.11
CA PRO A 182 -3.47 -6.56 34.94
C PRO A 182 -3.82 -5.10 35.29
N ASP A 183 -4.36 -4.85 36.48
CA ASP A 183 -4.69 -3.50 36.96
C ASP A 183 -3.55 -2.85 37.77
N GLY A 184 -2.42 -3.56 37.93
CA GLY A 184 -1.28 -3.12 38.72
C GLY A 184 -0.41 -2.07 38.03
N PRO A 185 0.53 -1.44 38.76
CA PRO A 185 1.50 -0.53 38.18
C PRO A 185 2.51 -1.28 37.30
N LEU A 186 3.03 -0.58 36.30
CA LEU A 186 4.13 -1.06 35.46
C LEU A 186 5.42 -1.10 36.28
N ALA A 187 6.06 -2.26 36.31
CA ALA A 187 7.38 -2.41 36.93
C ALA A 187 8.45 -1.57 36.20
N ALA A 188 8.36 -1.49 34.86
CA ALA A 188 9.18 -0.63 34.02
C ALA A 188 8.57 -0.48 32.62
N PHE A 189 8.80 0.64 31.94
CA PHE A 189 8.34 0.79 30.56
C PHE A 189 9.28 0.09 29.55
N PRO A 190 8.77 -0.74 28.62
CA PRO A 190 9.61 -1.47 27.69
C PRO A 190 10.37 -0.56 26.71
N ARG A 191 11.65 -0.87 26.45
CA ARG A 191 12.45 -0.18 25.42
C ARG A 191 12.19 -0.72 24.00
N LYS A 192 11.96 -2.03 23.88
CA LYS A 192 11.72 -2.70 22.60
C LYS A 192 10.30 -2.44 22.10
N GLU A 193 10.19 -2.10 20.82
CA GLU A 193 8.95 -1.71 20.17
C GLU A 193 7.83 -2.77 20.29
N LYS A 194 8.12 -4.04 19.98
CA LYS A 194 7.16 -5.16 20.10
C LYS A 194 6.54 -5.24 21.51
N ARG A 195 7.36 -5.01 22.54
CA ARG A 195 6.92 -5.05 23.94
C ARG A 195 6.10 -3.81 24.33
N LYS A 196 6.43 -2.64 23.78
CA LYS A 196 5.62 -1.43 23.96
C LYS A 196 4.21 -1.63 23.41
N VAL A 197 4.09 -2.20 22.21
CA VAL A 197 2.78 -2.47 21.60
C VAL A 197 1.91 -3.36 22.50
N ALA A 198 2.49 -4.42 23.08
CA ALA A 198 1.76 -5.28 24.03
C ALA A 198 1.22 -4.50 25.25
N VAL A 199 2.08 -3.74 25.91
CA VAL A 199 1.70 -2.95 27.10
C VAL A 199 0.70 -1.85 26.76
N LEU A 200 0.93 -1.11 25.67
CA LEU A 200 0.03 -0.04 25.22
C LEU A 200 -1.33 -0.58 24.81
N ARG A 201 -1.38 -1.75 24.17
CA ARG A 201 -2.63 -2.45 23.87
C ARG A 201 -3.42 -2.74 25.14
N HIS A 202 -2.76 -3.29 26.17
CA HIS A 202 -3.41 -3.58 27.45
C HIS A 202 -3.97 -2.30 28.09
N ILE A 203 -3.16 -1.26 28.21
CA ILE A 203 -3.59 0.03 28.80
C ILE A 203 -4.73 0.66 27.98
N SER A 204 -4.69 0.55 26.66
CA SER A 204 -5.74 1.12 25.79
C SER A 204 -7.12 0.51 26.05
N SER A 205 -7.20 -0.73 26.53
CA SER A 205 -8.48 -1.40 26.82
C SER A 205 -9.29 -0.75 27.94
N TYR A 206 -8.67 0.09 28.76
CA TYR A 206 -9.33 0.84 29.83
C TYR A 206 -10.03 2.11 29.34
N PHE A 207 -9.77 2.53 28.09
CA PHE A 207 -10.48 3.64 27.46
C PHE A 207 -11.73 3.14 26.75
N ARG A 208 -12.91 3.60 27.19
CA ARG A 208 -14.18 3.29 26.53
C ARG A 208 -14.27 3.97 25.17
N SER A 209 -14.74 3.23 24.16
CA SER A 209 -15.08 3.76 22.83
C SER A 209 -16.19 4.81 22.94
N GLY A 210 -16.21 5.78 22.03
CA GLY A 210 -17.20 6.87 22.01
C GLY A 210 -17.10 7.90 23.14
N VAL A 211 -16.25 7.70 24.16
CA VAL A 211 -16.11 8.64 25.29
C VAL A 211 -14.99 9.65 25.05
N ARG A 212 -15.28 10.92 25.35
CA ARG A 212 -14.31 12.02 25.38
C ARG A 212 -13.78 12.18 26.80
N TYR A 213 -12.47 12.20 26.94
CA TYR A 213 -11.77 12.40 28.20
C TYR A 213 -11.03 13.73 28.17
N SER A 214 -11.09 14.49 29.26
CA SER A 214 -10.21 15.62 29.49
C SER A 214 -8.78 15.17 29.73
N GLU A 215 -7.82 16.08 29.55
CA GLU A 215 -6.41 15.80 29.87
C GLU A 215 -6.23 15.25 31.29
N LYS A 216 -7.00 15.79 32.25
CA LYS A 216 -6.93 15.39 33.66
C LYS A 216 -7.40 13.96 33.88
N GLU A 217 -8.51 13.57 33.26
CA GLU A 217 -9.05 12.20 33.36
C GLU A 217 -8.11 11.18 32.72
N VAL A 218 -7.51 11.51 31.56
CA VAL A 218 -6.49 10.66 30.94
C VAL A 218 -5.30 10.49 31.86
N ASN A 219 -4.79 11.58 32.44
CA ASN A 219 -3.65 11.53 33.34
C ASN A 219 -3.95 10.71 34.60
N GLU A 220 -5.15 10.86 35.18
CA GLU A 220 -5.61 10.08 36.33
C GLU A 220 -5.75 8.58 36.02
N LEU A 221 -6.15 8.21 34.81
CA LEU A 221 -6.21 6.82 34.37
C LEU A 221 -4.79 6.25 34.17
N LEU A 222 -3.94 6.96 33.44
CA LEU A 222 -2.59 6.51 33.11
C LEU A 222 -1.65 6.46 34.32
N SER A 223 -1.84 7.35 35.30
CA SER A 223 -1.02 7.39 36.52
C SER A 223 -1.22 6.18 37.42
N ARG A 224 -2.32 5.42 37.28
CA ARG A 224 -2.50 4.12 37.93
C ARG A 224 -1.50 3.07 37.44
N PHE A 225 -1.17 3.13 36.15
CA PHE A 225 -0.21 2.22 35.52
C PHE A 225 1.21 2.74 35.64
N TRP A 226 1.45 4.05 35.48
CA TRP A 226 2.80 4.59 35.59
C TRP A 226 2.77 6.04 36.06
N SER A 227 2.85 6.24 37.37
CA SER A 227 2.80 7.56 38.00
C SER A 227 4.04 8.41 37.69
N GLU A 228 5.19 7.79 37.42
CA GLU A 228 6.45 8.50 37.18
C GLU A 228 6.49 9.20 35.82
N ASP A 229 5.85 8.63 34.78
CA ASP A 229 5.86 9.19 33.42
C ASP A 229 4.59 8.84 32.61
N TYR A 230 3.42 9.19 33.17
CA TYR A 230 2.14 9.06 32.46
C TYR A 230 2.05 9.92 31.19
N VAL A 231 2.89 10.97 31.08
CA VAL A 231 2.96 11.84 29.90
C VAL A 231 3.56 11.08 28.71
N ALA A 232 4.61 10.28 28.92
CA ALA A 232 5.15 9.41 27.89
C ALA A 232 4.14 8.35 27.44
N LEU A 233 3.40 7.72 28.37
CA LEU A 233 2.33 6.77 28.01
C LEU A 233 1.31 7.42 27.09
N ARG A 234 0.84 8.62 27.45
CA ARG A 234 -0.12 9.38 26.64
C ARG A 234 0.40 9.65 25.24
N ARG A 235 1.67 10.07 25.12
CA ARG A 235 2.31 10.31 23.82
C ARG A 235 2.38 9.03 22.98
N TYR A 236 2.80 7.92 23.58
CA TYR A 236 2.90 6.64 22.86
C TYR A 236 1.52 6.10 22.45
N LEU A 237 0.50 6.20 23.32
CA LEU A 237 -0.86 5.80 22.94
C LEU A 237 -1.35 6.56 21.70
N ILE A 238 -0.97 7.82 21.51
CA ILE A 238 -1.28 8.59 20.30
C ILE A 238 -0.41 8.16 19.12
N GLU A 239 0.91 8.07 19.30
CA GLU A 239 1.85 7.73 18.23
C GLU A 239 1.54 6.37 17.57
N TYR A 240 1.18 5.37 18.40
CA TYR A 240 0.83 4.03 17.92
C TYR A 240 -0.63 3.95 17.44
N GLY A 241 -1.43 4.99 17.67
CA GLY A 241 -2.80 5.11 17.16
C GLY A 241 -3.88 4.47 18.03
N PHE A 242 -3.61 4.24 19.31
CA PHE A 242 -4.62 3.79 20.28
C PHE A 242 -5.53 4.94 20.76
N LEU A 243 -4.97 6.14 20.93
CA LEU A 243 -5.70 7.36 21.30
C LEU A 243 -5.57 8.42 20.20
N ASP A 244 -6.53 9.34 20.18
CA ASP A 244 -6.46 10.57 19.40
C ASP A 244 -6.75 11.76 20.33
N ARG A 245 -6.43 12.97 19.88
CA ARG A 245 -6.59 14.18 20.68
C ARG A 245 -6.94 15.40 19.83
N LYS A 246 -7.52 16.42 20.47
CA LYS A 246 -7.56 17.77 19.88
C LYS A 246 -6.15 18.36 19.84
N ASP A 247 -5.90 19.23 18.86
CA ASP A 247 -4.60 19.90 18.69
C ASP A 247 -4.22 20.76 19.92
N ASP A 248 -5.22 21.31 20.61
CA ASP A 248 -5.08 22.07 21.84
C ASP A 248 -4.84 21.19 23.09
N GLY A 249 -4.96 19.87 22.98
CA GLY A 249 -4.82 18.92 24.08
C GLY A 249 -5.97 18.95 25.10
N SER A 250 -7.07 19.65 24.83
CA SER A 250 -8.20 19.76 25.76
C SER A 250 -8.97 18.44 25.91
N GLU A 251 -9.04 17.64 24.84
CA GLU A 251 -9.78 16.38 24.79
C GLU A 251 -8.98 15.27 24.13
N TYR A 252 -9.21 14.06 24.63
CA TYR A 252 -8.65 12.79 24.18
C TYR A 252 -9.77 11.76 24.04
N TRP A 253 -9.60 10.80 23.14
CA TRP A 253 -10.56 9.70 22.97
C TRP A 253 -9.85 8.46 22.44
N ALA A 254 -10.43 7.28 22.69
CA ALA A 254 -10.01 6.05 22.03
C ALA A 254 -10.12 6.27 20.52
N LYS A 255 -9.01 6.07 19.79
CA LYS A 255 -9.01 6.33 18.37
C LYS A 255 -9.92 5.29 17.72
N GLU A 256 -10.92 5.79 17.04
CA GLU A 256 -11.80 4.99 16.22
C GLU A 256 -11.37 5.09 14.76
N PRO A 257 -11.59 4.05 13.95
CA PRO A 257 -11.40 4.15 12.52
C PRO A 257 -12.29 5.26 11.98
N ALA A 258 -11.77 6.04 11.02
CA ALA A 258 -12.58 6.97 10.25
C ALA A 258 -13.82 6.19 9.76
N GLY A 259 -15.03 6.63 10.13
CA GLY A 259 -16.27 5.92 9.85
C GLY A 259 -17.12 5.46 11.04
N ALA A 260 -16.54 5.34 12.24
CA ALA A 260 -17.33 5.03 13.44
C ALA A 260 -17.96 6.28 14.09
N ARG A 261 -17.58 7.50 13.64
CA ARG A 261 -18.10 8.76 14.19
C ARG A 261 -19.57 8.94 13.78
N GLY A 262 -20.48 8.47 14.62
CA GLY A 262 -21.89 8.84 14.58
C GLY A 262 -22.06 10.35 14.73
N TYR A 263 -23.07 10.88 14.03
CA TYR A 263 -23.54 12.26 14.10
C TYR A 263 -24.08 12.56 15.50
N HIS A 264 -23.22 12.86 16.47
CA HIS A 264 -23.65 13.55 17.68
C HIS A 264 -23.30 15.03 17.56
N GLU A 265 -24.28 15.77 17.07
CA GLU A 265 -24.28 17.22 16.98
C GLU A 265 -24.31 17.83 18.39
N SER A 266 -23.44 18.80 18.64
CA SER A 266 -23.75 19.90 19.55
C SER A 266 -23.38 21.19 18.86
N ALA A 267 -24.40 21.81 18.27
CA ALA A 267 -24.38 23.20 17.85
C ALA A 267 -24.14 24.12 19.06
N SER A 268 -23.06 24.89 19.01
CA SER A 268 -22.80 26.20 19.66
C SER A 268 -21.53 26.70 18.97
N GLY A 269 -21.56 27.63 18.03
CA GLY A 269 -21.87 29.04 18.28
C GLY A 269 -20.56 29.83 18.36
N ASP A 270 -20.31 30.62 17.32
CA ASP A 270 -19.41 31.78 17.21
C ASP A 270 -17.92 31.58 16.83
N GLY A 271 -17.57 32.22 15.69
CA GLY A 271 -16.18 32.58 15.38
C GLY A 271 -15.72 32.37 13.92
N ILE A 272 -16.50 32.79 12.91
CA ILE A 272 -15.91 33.00 11.57
C ILE A 272 -14.98 34.21 11.67
N SER A 273 -13.67 33.98 11.68
CA SER A 273 -12.68 35.02 11.36
C SER A 273 -12.01 34.67 10.04
N GLU A 274 -12.39 35.42 9.01
CA GLU A 274 -11.67 35.57 7.75
C GLU A 274 -10.20 35.92 8.01
N LYS A 275 -9.27 35.16 7.41
CA LYS A 275 -8.01 35.75 6.92
C LYS A 275 -7.65 35.17 5.56
N ASN A 276 -8.01 35.94 4.55
CA ASN A 276 -7.41 35.98 3.23
C ASN A 276 -5.88 36.13 3.33
N GLY A 277 -5.16 35.36 2.50
CA GLY A 277 -3.71 35.45 2.34
C GLY A 277 -3.24 34.69 1.11
N ARG A 278 -3.73 35.08 -0.08
CA ARG A 278 -3.17 34.73 -1.39
C ARG A 278 -1.87 35.53 -1.58
N ALA A 279 -0.78 34.96 -2.09
CA ALA A 279 -0.38 34.99 -3.51
C ALA A 279 1.09 34.48 -3.64
N PRO A 280 1.71 34.50 -4.84
CA PRO A 280 1.45 33.74 -6.08
C PRO A 280 2.71 32.92 -6.47
N GLY A 281 2.64 31.84 -7.25
CA GLY A 281 2.49 31.82 -8.70
C GLY A 281 3.81 31.43 -9.37
N LYS A 282 3.81 30.36 -10.19
CA LYS A 282 4.66 30.24 -11.38
C LYS A 282 3.91 29.46 -12.46
N GLU A 283 3.83 30.12 -13.60
CA GLU A 283 3.09 29.81 -14.80
C GLU A 283 3.62 28.54 -15.49
N GLU A 284 2.70 27.70 -15.96
CA GLU A 284 2.96 26.74 -17.03
C GLU A 284 2.88 27.46 -18.39
N PRO A 285 3.79 27.20 -19.35
CA PRO A 285 3.67 27.75 -20.69
C PRO A 285 2.59 27.02 -21.47
N GLN A 286 1.73 27.81 -22.11
CA GLN A 286 0.84 27.41 -23.19
C GLN A 286 1.67 27.09 -24.44
N ASP A 287 1.35 26.00 -25.13
CA ASP A 287 1.73 25.82 -26.54
C ASP A 287 0.55 25.32 -27.39
N VAL A 288 0.00 26.26 -28.14
CA VAL A 288 -0.31 26.27 -29.59
C VAL A 288 -0.98 25.05 -30.25
N GLU A 289 -2.20 25.28 -30.74
CA GLU A 289 -2.87 24.50 -31.79
C GLU A 289 -2.23 24.75 -33.19
N ASN A 290 -2.06 23.65 -33.95
CA ASN A 290 -2.10 23.48 -35.42
C ASN A 290 -1.08 22.37 -35.81
N GLY A 291 -1.39 21.30 -36.52
CA GLY A 291 -2.60 20.84 -37.20
C GLY A 291 -2.33 19.47 -37.86
N GLU A 292 -3.44 18.80 -38.19
CA GLU A 292 -3.60 17.85 -39.30
C GLU A 292 -2.92 16.47 -39.27
N GLY A 293 -3.72 15.47 -38.89
CA GLY A 293 -4.06 14.37 -39.80
C GLY A 293 -3.06 13.22 -39.96
N ARG A 294 -3.11 12.23 -39.05
CA ARG A 294 -2.87 10.82 -39.40
C ARG A 294 -3.97 9.93 -38.82
N ARG A 295 -4.51 9.10 -39.72
CA ARG A 295 -5.76 8.34 -39.62
C ARG A 295 -5.74 7.26 -38.54
N ASP A 296 -6.89 7.07 -37.91
CA ASP A 296 -7.29 6.04 -36.93
C ASP A 296 -7.31 4.61 -37.53
N GLU A 297 -6.16 4.00 -37.85
CA GLU A 297 -6.14 2.60 -38.35
C GLU A 297 -5.34 1.56 -37.53
N ASP A 298 -4.70 1.91 -36.40
CA ASP A 298 -3.95 0.93 -35.58
C ASP A 298 -4.36 0.88 -34.10
N ARG A 299 -5.67 0.81 -33.80
CA ARG A 299 -6.14 0.45 -32.45
C ARG A 299 -6.18 -1.07 -32.28
N LEU A 300 -5.11 -1.62 -31.71
CA LEU A 300 -5.00 -3.04 -31.31
C LEU A 300 -6.20 -3.51 -30.49
N ASP A 301 -6.92 -4.53 -30.98
CA ASP A 301 -8.08 -5.09 -30.31
C ASP A 301 -7.70 -5.75 -28.97
N LYS A 302 -8.67 -5.96 -28.09
CA LYS A 302 -8.50 -6.66 -26.81
C LYS A 302 -7.97 -8.08 -26.98
N ALA A 303 -8.31 -8.77 -28.07
CA ALA A 303 -7.71 -10.06 -28.40
C ALA A 303 -6.23 -9.90 -28.77
N ASP A 304 -5.88 -8.88 -29.56
CA ASP A 304 -4.51 -8.59 -29.96
C ASP A 304 -3.63 -8.17 -28.79
N ARG A 305 -4.14 -7.36 -27.85
CA ARG A 305 -3.40 -7.01 -26.62
C ARG A 305 -3.17 -8.21 -25.70
N LYS A 306 -4.13 -9.15 -25.62
CA LYS A 306 -3.98 -10.39 -24.85
C LYS A 306 -2.99 -11.34 -25.51
N ARG A 307 -3.01 -11.45 -26.84
CA ARG A 307 -1.99 -12.15 -27.63
C ARG A 307 -0.63 -11.50 -27.45
N LEU A 308 -0.49 -10.19 -27.63
CA LEU A 308 0.76 -9.45 -27.42
C LEU A 308 1.28 -9.63 -26.00
N THR A 309 0.42 -9.64 -24.97
CA THR A 309 0.86 -9.89 -23.58
C THR A 309 1.31 -11.32 -23.35
N ALA A 310 0.66 -12.32 -23.97
CA ALA A 310 1.08 -13.71 -23.90
C ALA A 310 2.37 -13.96 -24.71
N GLU A 311 2.45 -13.42 -25.93
CA GLU A 311 3.64 -13.38 -26.77
C GLU A 311 4.81 -12.69 -26.03
N TYR A 312 4.55 -11.61 -25.28
CA TYR A 312 5.57 -10.91 -24.47
C TYR A 312 6.03 -11.73 -23.25
N ARG A 313 5.15 -12.55 -22.65
CA ARG A 313 5.50 -13.44 -21.52
C ARG A 313 6.27 -14.68 -21.96
N GLU A 314 6.01 -15.15 -23.19
CA GLU A 314 6.74 -16.24 -23.83
C GLU A 314 8.02 -15.77 -24.53
N HIS A 315 8.20 -14.45 -24.72
CA HIS A 315 9.37 -13.89 -25.37
C HIS A 315 10.63 -14.19 -24.55
N GLU A 316 11.58 -14.85 -25.19
CA GLU A 316 12.90 -15.14 -24.63
C GLU A 316 13.69 -13.84 -24.52
N ARG A 317 14.20 -13.54 -23.32
CA ARG A 317 15.01 -12.33 -23.10
C ARG A 317 16.32 -12.47 -23.86
N LYS A 318 16.57 -11.57 -24.80
CA LYS A 318 17.87 -11.49 -25.49
C LYS A 318 18.80 -10.60 -24.67
N MET A 319 19.95 -11.15 -24.30
CA MET A 319 21.03 -10.45 -23.60
C MET A 319 22.12 -10.09 -24.59
N GLY A 320 22.83 -8.98 -24.38
CA GLY A 320 23.95 -8.64 -25.25
C GLY A 320 24.37 -7.19 -25.19
N VAL A 321 25.07 -6.78 -26.25
CA VAL A 321 25.75 -5.50 -26.38
C VAL A 321 25.09 -4.69 -27.48
N TYR A 322 24.86 -3.40 -27.21
CA TYR A 322 24.28 -2.45 -28.16
C TYR A 322 25.17 -1.23 -28.36
N ARG A 323 24.89 -0.53 -29.45
CA ARG A 323 25.53 0.70 -29.88
C ARG A 323 24.52 1.80 -30.09
N ILE A 324 24.76 2.96 -29.51
CA ILE A 324 24.11 4.23 -29.85
C ILE A 324 25.12 5.06 -30.66
N LYS A 325 24.80 5.45 -31.88
CA LYS A 325 25.64 6.27 -32.74
C LYS A 325 24.97 7.62 -32.98
N ASN A 326 25.72 8.70 -32.82
CA ASN A 326 25.30 10.02 -33.30
C ASN A 326 25.57 10.11 -34.81
N ASP A 327 24.54 10.37 -35.59
CA ASP A 327 24.65 10.41 -37.05
C ASP A 327 25.20 11.75 -37.59
N VAL A 328 25.29 12.78 -36.75
CA VAL A 328 25.87 14.08 -37.09
C VAL A 328 27.40 14.09 -36.95
N ASN A 329 27.93 13.56 -35.84
CA ASN A 329 29.39 13.58 -35.58
C ASN A 329 30.05 12.20 -35.62
N GLY A 330 29.27 11.13 -35.82
CA GLY A 330 29.77 9.76 -35.91
C GLY A 330 30.22 9.14 -34.59
N LYS A 331 30.08 9.84 -33.46
CA LYS A 331 30.46 9.32 -32.14
C LYS A 331 29.58 8.15 -31.73
N VAL A 332 30.22 7.16 -31.13
CA VAL A 332 29.59 5.91 -30.72
C VAL A 332 29.62 5.74 -29.20
N TYR A 333 28.50 5.30 -28.63
CA TYR A 333 28.38 4.78 -27.27
C TYR A 333 28.05 3.29 -27.34
N ILE A 334 28.80 2.49 -26.58
CA ILE A 334 28.58 1.05 -26.42
C ILE A 334 28.08 0.77 -25.01
N GLY A 335 27.02 -0.03 -24.88
CA GLY A 335 26.45 -0.46 -23.60
C GLY A 335 26.05 -1.93 -23.63
N GLY A 336 25.95 -2.55 -22.46
CA GLY A 336 25.52 -3.93 -22.28
C GLY A 336 24.22 -4.01 -21.49
N SER A 337 23.33 -4.94 -21.85
CA SER A 337 22.10 -5.20 -21.12
C SER A 337 21.77 -6.70 -21.06
N THR A 338 21.28 -7.14 -19.91
CA THR A 338 20.64 -8.46 -19.72
C THR A 338 19.21 -8.51 -20.26
N ASN A 339 18.76 -7.44 -20.92
CA ASN A 339 17.49 -7.39 -21.60
C ASN A 339 17.53 -6.33 -22.72
N LEU A 340 17.70 -6.77 -23.97
CA LEU A 340 17.88 -5.91 -25.13
C LEU A 340 16.56 -5.34 -25.67
N ASP A 341 15.41 -5.96 -25.39
CA ASP A 341 14.13 -5.53 -25.97
C ASP A 341 13.68 -4.14 -25.46
N PRO A 342 13.69 -3.82 -24.14
CA PRO A 342 13.31 -2.49 -23.65
C PRO A 342 14.47 -1.50 -23.58
N VAL A 343 15.71 -1.91 -23.91
CA VAL A 343 16.91 -1.12 -23.59
C VAL A 343 16.93 0.23 -24.29
N TRP A 344 16.54 0.29 -25.57
CA TRP A 344 16.53 1.55 -26.30
C TRP A 344 15.53 2.55 -25.74
N GLY A 345 14.33 2.08 -25.38
CA GLY A 345 13.31 2.92 -24.74
C GLY A 345 13.79 3.48 -23.41
N LYS A 346 14.46 2.65 -22.61
CA LYS A 346 15.06 3.07 -21.33
C LYS A 346 16.16 4.12 -21.51
N GLU A 347 17.09 3.91 -22.45
CA GLU A 347 18.18 4.86 -22.73
C GLU A 347 17.64 6.19 -23.27
N ARG A 348 16.70 6.14 -24.23
CA ARG A 348 16.05 7.33 -24.78
C ARG A 348 15.30 8.11 -23.69
N PHE A 349 14.61 7.42 -22.79
CA PHE A 349 13.92 8.05 -21.66
C PHE A 349 14.90 8.74 -20.71
N ALA A 350 15.99 8.08 -20.32
CA ALA A 350 17.02 8.66 -19.46
C ALA A 350 17.69 9.88 -20.11
N LEU A 351 17.98 9.81 -21.41
CA LEU A 351 18.55 10.91 -22.18
C LEU A 351 17.60 12.11 -22.31
N ASN A 352 16.30 11.86 -22.49
CA ASN A 352 15.28 12.91 -22.53
C ASN A 352 15.08 13.58 -21.16
N LEU A 353 15.14 12.80 -20.07
CA LEU A 353 15.01 13.31 -18.70
C LEU A 353 16.28 14.02 -18.20
N GLY A 354 17.40 13.88 -18.91
CA GLY A 354 18.66 14.50 -18.50
C GLY A 354 19.44 13.69 -17.45
N SER A 355 19.06 12.43 -17.21
CA SER A 355 19.59 11.58 -16.12
C SER A 355 20.51 10.46 -16.61
N HIS A 356 21.02 10.53 -17.84
CA HIS A 356 21.90 9.51 -18.39
C HIS A 356 23.28 9.52 -17.73
N ARG A 357 23.86 8.34 -17.49
CA ARG A 357 25.14 8.17 -16.77
C ARG A 357 26.34 8.80 -17.48
N ASN A 358 26.31 8.80 -18.82
CA ASN A 358 27.34 9.43 -19.63
C ASN A 358 27.02 10.91 -19.88
N ALA A 359 27.77 11.80 -19.22
CA ALA A 359 27.55 13.24 -19.29
C ALA A 359 27.82 13.85 -20.68
N GLU A 360 28.75 13.29 -21.45
CA GLU A 360 29.08 13.78 -22.79
C GLU A 360 27.97 13.43 -23.79
N LEU A 361 27.50 12.18 -23.75
CA LEU A 361 26.33 11.75 -24.54
C LEU A 361 25.09 12.56 -24.15
N GLN A 362 24.87 12.81 -22.86
CA GLN A 362 23.74 13.59 -22.37
C GLN A 362 23.77 15.05 -22.86
N LYS A 363 24.95 15.67 -22.87
CA LYS A 363 25.15 17.04 -23.35
C LYS A 363 24.90 17.13 -24.84
N GLU A 364 25.48 16.21 -25.62
CA GLU A 364 25.30 16.19 -27.07
C GLU A 364 23.86 15.80 -27.47
N TRP A 365 23.19 14.94 -26.70
CA TRP A 365 21.77 14.62 -26.92
C TRP A 365 20.88 15.86 -26.82
N LYS A 366 21.15 16.75 -25.84
CA LYS A 366 20.45 18.03 -25.72
C LYS A 366 20.79 18.99 -26.86
N GLN A 367 22.00 18.89 -27.42
CA GLN A 367 22.48 19.78 -28.48
C GLN A 367 21.99 19.37 -29.87
N PHE A 368 22.04 18.08 -30.21
CA PHE A 368 21.71 17.57 -31.54
C PHE A 368 20.29 17.01 -31.63
N GLY A 369 19.62 16.74 -30.50
CA GLY A 369 18.29 16.16 -30.45
C GLY A 369 18.29 14.65 -30.73
N GLY A 370 17.30 13.95 -30.17
CA GLY A 370 17.24 12.49 -30.19
C GLY A 370 16.99 11.84 -31.56
N GLU A 371 16.50 12.60 -32.54
CA GLU A 371 16.25 12.13 -33.92
C GLU A 371 17.57 11.87 -34.68
N ASN A 372 18.70 12.39 -34.19
CA ASN A 372 20.02 12.27 -34.80
C ASN A 372 20.87 11.12 -34.22
N TYR A 373 20.22 10.15 -33.58
CA TYR A 373 20.89 9.01 -32.95
C TYR A 373 20.30 7.68 -33.43
N SER A 374 21.17 6.78 -33.87
CA SER A 374 20.82 5.42 -34.31
C SER A 374 21.20 4.38 -33.26
N PHE A 375 20.31 3.42 -33.02
CA PHE A 375 20.51 2.30 -32.09
C PHE A 375 20.70 1.00 -32.87
N LEU A 376 21.73 0.22 -32.53
CA LEU A 376 22.02 -1.07 -33.16
C LEU A 376 22.49 -2.10 -32.14
N ILE A 377 21.93 -3.31 -32.17
CA ILE A 377 22.44 -4.45 -31.39
C ILE A 377 23.70 -4.98 -32.09
N LEU A 378 24.82 -5.03 -31.38
CA LEU A 378 26.10 -5.48 -31.91
C LEU A 378 26.26 -7.00 -31.81
N GLU A 379 25.92 -7.55 -30.64
CA GLU A 379 26.08 -8.98 -30.36
C GLU A 379 25.09 -9.42 -29.28
N THR A 380 24.59 -10.64 -29.42
CA THR A 380 23.70 -11.28 -28.45
C THR A 380 24.40 -12.48 -27.82
N VAL A 381 24.34 -12.60 -26.50
CA VAL A 381 24.84 -13.76 -25.76
C VAL A 381 23.98 -14.97 -26.14
N GLN A 382 24.60 -16.06 -26.61
CA GLN A 382 23.91 -17.33 -26.80
C GLN A 382 23.91 -18.10 -25.49
N SER A 383 22.82 -18.02 -24.73
CA SER A 383 22.61 -18.85 -23.54
C SER A 383 21.56 -19.92 -23.81
N ASP A 384 21.84 -21.17 -23.46
CA ASP A 384 20.89 -22.30 -23.55
C ASP A 384 19.74 -22.21 -22.51
N HIS A 385 19.84 -21.26 -21.58
CA HIS A 385 18.85 -21.03 -20.54
C HIS A 385 17.76 -20.08 -21.06
N ARG A 386 16.53 -20.60 -21.21
CA ARG A 386 15.36 -19.82 -21.66
C ARG A 386 14.81 -18.95 -20.53
N VAL A 387 15.36 -17.74 -20.36
CA VAL A 387 14.89 -16.77 -19.36
C VAL A 387 13.62 -16.06 -19.86
N ARG A 388 12.47 -16.27 -19.20
CA ARG A 388 11.15 -15.72 -19.54
C ARG A 388 10.79 -14.47 -18.75
N TYR A 389 9.80 -13.68 -19.20
CA TYR A 389 9.48 -12.33 -18.69
C TYR A 389 8.52 -12.26 -17.47
N ASP A 390 8.34 -13.34 -16.69
CA ASP A 390 7.36 -13.46 -15.60
C ASP A 390 8.02 -13.50 -14.19
N ASP A 391 7.45 -12.73 -13.25
CA ASP A 391 7.91 -12.34 -11.90
C ASP A 391 7.99 -13.46 -10.82
N LYS A 392 8.47 -14.66 -11.16
CA LYS A 392 9.02 -15.57 -10.15
C LYS A 392 10.28 -16.22 -10.70
N ASP A 393 11.39 -15.83 -10.10
CA ASP A 393 12.70 -16.45 -10.19
C ASP A 393 12.61 -17.93 -9.74
N VAL A 394 12.14 -18.80 -10.65
CA VAL A 394 12.08 -20.25 -10.46
C VAL A 394 13.49 -20.80 -10.57
N SER A 395 13.87 -21.59 -9.57
CA SER A 395 15.12 -22.33 -9.51
C SER A 395 15.46 -23.01 -10.84
N ASP A 396 16.73 -22.91 -11.23
CA ASP A 396 17.32 -23.78 -12.26
C ASP A 396 17.01 -25.26 -11.89
N PRO A 397 16.66 -26.15 -12.83
CA PRO A 397 16.53 -27.59 -12.60
C PRO A 397 17.66 -28.23 -11.77
N GLU A 398 18.84 -27.60 -11.72
CA GLU A 398 20.01 -28.03 -10.94
C GLU A 398 20.06 -27.50 -9.48
N GLY A 399 19.05 -26.74 -9.04
CA GLY A 399 18.94 -26.31 -7.63
C GLY A 399 19.95 -25.24 -7.19
N ARG A 400 20.65 -24.57 -8.12
CA ARG A 400 21.50 -23.43 -7.81
C ARG A 400 20.65 -22.19 -7.53
N GLU A 401 20.98 -21.44 -6.47
CA GLU A 401 20.32 -20.17 -6.16
C GLU A 401 20.52 -19.17 -7.33
N LEU A 402 19.42 -18.61 -7.85
CA LEU A 402 19.41 -17.78 -9.08
C LEU A 402 20.29 -16.51 -9.00
N ALA A 403 20.68 -16.10 -7.80
CA ALA A 403 21.67 -15.02 -7.61
C ALA A 403 22.97 -15.30 -8.37
N ASP A 404 23.40 -16.56 -8.47
CA ASP A 404 24.61 -16.94 -9.19
C ASP A 404 24.46 -16.87 -10.71
N ALA A 405 23.30 -17.25 -11.25
CA ALA A 405 23.00 -17.15 -12.67
C ALA A 405 22.90 -15.68 -13.12
N VAL A 406 22.20 -14.82 -12.35
CA VAL A 406 22.13 -13.38 -12.62
C VAL A 406 23.52 -12.74 -12.56
N ARG A 407 24.36 -13.14 -11.58
CA ARG A 407 25.76 -12.71 -11.51
C ARG A 407 26.59 -13.19 -12.72
N GLN A 408 26.33 -14.40 -13.22
CA GLN A 408 27.00 -14.93 -14.41
C GLN A 408 26.59 -14.18 -15.68
N TYR A 409 25.30 -13.98 -15.93
CA TYR A 409 24.82 -13.24 -17.11
C TYR A 409 25.30 -11.79 -17.12
N ASN A 410 25.31 -11.13 -15.96
CA ASN A 410 25.87 -9.78 -15.85
C ASN A 410 27.37 -9.75 -16.17
N ARG A 411 28.13 -10.80 -15.81
CA ARG A 411 29.55 -10.92 -16.19
C ARG A 411 29.74 -11.13 -17.68
N GLU A 412 29.01 -12.07 -18.29
CA GLU A 412 29.11 -12.36 -19.73
C GLU A 412 28.78 -11.13 -20.59
N VAL A 413 27.73 -10.37 -20.23
CA VAL A 413 27.39 -9.12 -20.90
C VAL A 413 28.46 -8.05 -20.69
N ALA A 414 29.06 -7.97 -19.49
CA ALA A 414 30.15 -7.03 -19.23
C ALA A 414 31.41 -7.36 -20.05
N ASP A 415 31.79 -8.63 -20.11
CA ASP A 415 32.97 -9.10 -20.86
C ASP A 415 32.81 -8.81 -22.36
N LEU A 416 31.64 -9.10 -22.94
CA LEU A 416 31.36 -8.76 -24.34
C LEU A 416 31.35 -7.25 -24.58
N THR A 417 30.81 -6.47 -23.63
CA THR A 417 30.82 -5.00 -23.72
C THR A 417 32.26 -4.49 -23.78
N GLU A 418 33.14 -5.03 -22.94
CA GLU A 418 34.56 -4.66 -22.92
C GLU A 418 35.27 -5.07 -24.22
N GLN A 419 35.00 -6.26 -24.76
CA GLN A 419 35.54 -6.70 -26.05
C GLN A 419 35.14 -5.75 -27.19
N TRP A 420 33.89 -5.30 -27.22
CA TRP A 420 33.41 -4.35 -28.23
C TRP A 420 33.99 -2.95 -28.04
N ILE A 421 34.19 -2.50 -26.80
CA ILE A 421 34.88 -1.24 -26.50
C ILE A 421 36.33 -1.31 -26.97
N LYS A 422 37.04 -2.41 -26.72
CA LYS A 422 38.42 -2.64 -27.22
C LYS A 422 38.49 -2.68 -28.74
N LYS A 423 37.51 -3.32 -29.40
CA LYS A 423 37.46 -3.47 -30.87
C LYS A 423 37.13 -2.17 -31.60
N LEU A 424 36.14 -1.42 -31.12
CA LEU A 424 35.67 -0.20 -31.78
C LEU A 424 36.39 1.07 -31.31
N ARG A 425 37.12 1.01 -30.18
CA ARG A 425 37.83 2.12 -29.54
C ARG A 425 37.03 3.43 -29.59
N PRO A 426 35.80 3.47 -29.04
CA PRO A 426 34.91 4.63 -29.12
C PRO A 426 35.36 5.75 -28.16
N TYR A 427 36.59 6.21 -28.31
CA TYR A 427 37.23 7.23 -27.47
C TYR A 427 37.40 8.55 -28.23
N GLY A 428 37.39 9.67 -27.49
CA GLY A 428 37.65 11.00 -28.03
C GLY A 428 36.71 11.38 -29.17
N ASN A 429 37.25 11.68 -30.36
CA ASN A 429 36.44 12.08 -31.53
C ASN A 429 35.63 10.93 -32.14
N LYS A 430 35.85 9.68 -31.69
CA LYS A 430 35.18 8.48 -32.23
C LYS A 430 34.09 7.92 -31.31
N GLY A 431 33.94 8.44 -30.09
CA GLY A 431 32.87 7.98 -29.21
C GLY A 431 32.85 8.61 -27.83
N TYR A 432 31.89 8.14 -27.04
CA TYR A 432 31.52 8.71 -25.75
C TYR A 432 32.22 8.04 -24.55
N HIS A 433 33.09 7.07 -24.80
CA HIS A 433 33.82 6.38 -23.74
C HIS A 433 35.12 7.12 -23.41
N ARG A 434 35.54 7.04 -22.15
CA ARG A 434 36.87 7.52 -21.73
C ARG A 434 37.85 6.36 -21.86
N GLU A 435 39.01 6.62 -22.46
CA GLU A 435 40.10 5.63 -22.48
C GLU A 435 40.58 5.46 -21.03
N SER A 436 40.46 4.24 -20.50
CA SER A 436 41.13 3.89 -19.25
C SER A 436 42.62 3.89 -19.53
N VAL A 437 43.30 4.95 -19.10
CA VAL A 437 44.77 5.01 -19.11
C VAL A 437 45.25 4.00 -18.07
N GLU A 438 45.42 2.74 -18.47
CA GLU A 438 46.24 1.80 -17.71
C GLU A 438 47.67 2.32 -17.74
N GLY A 439 48.24 2.51 -16.55
CA GLY A 439 49.54 3.15 -16.36
C GLY A 439 50.66 2.40 -17.06
N ASN A 440 51.34 3.09 -17.97
CA ASN A 440 52.80 3.04 -18.03
C ASN A 440 53.31 4.13 -17.10
N VAL A 441 53.58 3.74 -15.85
CA VAL A 441 54.58 4.41 -15.02
C VAL A 441 55.85 3.60 -15.23
N ASP A 442 56.74 4.13 -16.06
CA ASP A 442 58.18 3.85 -15.95
C ASP A 442 58.72 4.51 -14.67
#